data_AF-A0AAJ2L0T3-F1
#
_entry.id   AF-A0AAJ2L0T3-F1
#
_cell.length_a   1.000
_cell.length_b   1.000
_cell.length_c   1.000
_cell.angle_alpha   90.00
_cell.angle_beta   90.00
_cell.angle_gamma   90.00
#
_symmetry.space_group_name_H-M   'P 1'
#
loop_
_entity.id
_entity.type
_entity.pdbx_description
1 polymer ?
#
loop_
_entity_poly.entity_id
_entity_poly.type
_entity_poly.pdbx_seq_one_letter_code
_entity_poly.pdbx_strand_id
1 'polypeptide(L)'
;MSEPYNELKQVEMAIKSAQRMVGQATMSMDPDQLQAATDAVNQAKEQYKKAASHQTGVDAAFFEFSEELLEKADTQLNEAKK
;
A
#
# COMPACT_ATOMS: atom_id res chain seq x y z
N MET A 1 -12.07 12.52 17.93
CA MET A 1 -11.78 11.09 17.79
C MET A 1 -11.89 10.76 16.32
N SER A 2 -10.80 10.41 15.64
CA SER A 2 -10.86 9.84 14.29
C SER A 2 -11.42 8.43 14.41
N GLU A 3 -12.58 8.18 13.80
CA GLU A 3 -13.27 6.90 13.90
C GLU A 3 -12.49 5.78 13.18
N PRO A 4 -12.46 4.53 13.69
CA PRO A 4 -11.77 3.40 13.06
C PRO A 4 -12.13 3.19 11.59
N TYR A 5 -13.39 3.45 11.22
CA TYR A 5 -13.86 3.41 9.83
C TYR A 5 -13.09 4.39 8.91
N ASN A 6 -12.74 5.57 9.41
CA ASN A 6 -11.95 6.55 8.66
C ASN A 6 -10.49 6.11 8.52
N GLU A 7 -9.95 5.33 9.46
CA GLU A 7 -8.58 4.79 9.36
C GLU A 7 -8.51 3.68 8.30
N LEU A 8 -9.44 2.72 8.30
CA LEU A 8 -9.48 1.66 7.28
C LEU A 8 -9.63 2.23 5.86
N LYS A 9 -10.50 3.23 5.69
CA LYS A 9 -10.67 3.91 4.40
C LYS A 9 -9.41 4.65 3.95
N GLN A 10 -8.67 5.25 4.88
CA GLN A 10 -7.39 5.88 4.57
C GLN A 10 -6.35 4.86 4.11
N VAL A 11 -6.25 3.71 4.80
CA VAL A 11 -5.39 2.60 4.39
C VAL A 11 -5.76 2.11 2.99
N GLU A 12 -7.05 1.88 2.73
CA GLU A 12 -7.53 1.43 1.42
C GLU A 12 -7.13 2.43 0.31
N MET A 13 -7.32 3.73 0.54
CA MET A 13 -6.94 4.76 -0.43
C MET A 13 -5.43 4.83 -0.64
N ALA A 14 -4.64 4.71 0.43
CA ALA A 14 -3.18 4.70 0.34
C ALA A 14 -2.67 3.52 -0.49
N ILE A 15 -3.21 2.32 -0.25
CA ILE A 15 -2.87 1.10 -1.00
C ILE A 15 -3.24 1.26 -2.48
N LYS A 16 -4.47 1.70 -2.79
CA LYS A 16 -4.90 1.92 -4.19
C LYS A 16 -4.04 2.95 -4.91
N SER A 17 -3.65 4.03 -4.23
CA SER A 17 -2.75 5.04 -4.78
C SER A 17 -1.38 4.44 -5.08
N ALA A 18 -0.80 3.72 -4.12
CA ALA A 18 0.49 3.06 -4.27
C ALA A 18 0.47 2.08 -5.46
N GLN A 19 -0.56 1.24 -5.59
CA GLN A 19 -0.71 0.32 -6.72
C GLN A 19 -0.73 1.02 -8.08
N ARG A 20 -1.44 2.16 -8.19
CA ARG A 20 -1.45 2.95 -9.43
C ARG A 20 -0.08 3.52 -9.76
N MET A 21 0.62 4.04 -8.75
CA MET A 21 1.98 4.56 -8.93
C MET A 21 2.95 3.46 -9.34
N VAL A 22 2.86 2.27 -8.72
CA VAL A 22 3.67 1.11 -9.10
C VAL A 22 3.38 0.69 -10.55
N GLY A 23 2.11 0.56 -10.94
CA GLY A 23 1.77 0.19 -12.32
C GLY A 23 2.30 1.20 -13.33
N GLN A 24 2.19 2.49 -13.05
CA GLN A 24 2.76 3.53 -13.92
C GLN A 24 4.29 3.48 -13.97
N ALA A 25 4.94 3.40 -12.80
CA ALA A 25 6.39 3.43 -12.67
C ALA A 25 7.06 2.21 -13.29
N THR A 26 6.45 1.02 -13.15
CA THR A 26 6.97 -0.21 -13.77
C THR A 26 6.74 -0.24 -15.28
N MET A 27 5.68 0.40 -15.79
CA MET A 27 5.50 0.55 -17.24
C MET A 27 6.49 1.55 -17.86
N SER A 28 6.77 2.66 -17.17
CA SER A 28 7.69 3.68 -17.67
C SER A 28 9.16 3.34 -17.45
N MET A 29 9.46 2.51 -16.43
CA MET A 29 10.81 2.22 -15.93
C MET A 29 11.60 3.49 -15.57
N ASP A 30 10.89 4.59 -15.31
CA ASP A 30 11.50 5.87 -14.97
C ASP A 30 12.00 5.84 -13.52
N PRO A 31 13.30 6.12 -13.25
CA PRO A 31 13.88 6.00 -11.91
C PRO A 31 13.20 6.87 -10.87
N ASP A 32 12.78 8.08 -11.23
CA ASP A 32 12.12 9.00 -10.32
C ASP A 32 10.71 8.51 -9.99
N GLN A 33 9.98 7.98 -10.97
CA GLN A 33 8.67 7.34 -10.75
C GLN A 33 8.80 6.06 -9.93
N LEU A 34 9.82 5.23 -10.16
CA LEU A 34 10.10 4.04 -9.36
C LEU A 34 10.40 4.39 -7.91
N GLN A 35 11.15 5.47 -7.67
CA GLN A 35 11.41 5.98 -6.33
C GLN A 35 10.12 6.49 -5.67
N ALA A 36 9.36 7.35 -6.36
CA ALA A 36 8.10 7.89 -5.85
C ALA A 36 7.08 6.77 -5.53
N ALA A 37 6.99 5.75 -6.38
CA ALA A 37 6.13 4.59 -6.14
C ALA A 37 6.60 3.77 -4.93
N THR A 38 7.91 3.66 -4.71
CA THR A 38 8.48 3.00 -3.52
C THR A 38 8.10 3.75 -2.24
N ASP A 39 8.21 5.07 -2.26
CA ASP A 39 7.86 5.89 -1.11
C ASP A 39 6.36 5.78 -0.81
N ALA A 40 5.51 5.74 -1.84
CA ALA A 40 4.08 5.52 -1.68
C ALA A 40 3.74 4.13 -1.09
N VAL A 41 4.40 3.07 -1.54
CA VAL A 41 4.24 1.72 -0.97
C VAL A 41 4.69 1.69 0.50
N ASN A 42 5.81 2.33 0.84
CA ASN A 42 6.28 2.42 2.22
C ASN A 42 5.30 3.16 3.13
N GLN A 43 4.76 4.29 2.67
CA GLN A 43 3.73 5.04 3.42
C GLN A 43 2.46 4.21 3.61
N ALA A 44 2.02 3.49 2.57
CA ALA A 44 0.85 2.61 2.66
C ALA A 44 1.10 1.46 3.66
N LYS A 45 2.30 0.87 3.69
CA LYS A 45 2.71 -0.14 4.68
C LYS A 45 2.68 0.39 6.10
N GLU A 46 3.13 1.62 6.32
CA GLU A 46 3.09 2.26 7.65
C GLU A 46 1.65 2.49 8.12
N GLN A 47 0.79 3.02 7.26
CA GLN A 47 -0.63 3.22 7.57
C GLN A 47 -1.34 1.89 7.84
N TYR A 48 -1.07 0.88 7.02
CA TYR A 48 -1.57 -0.48 7.21
C TYR A 48 -1.18 -1.02 8.59
N LYS A 49 0.11 -0.99 8.95
CA LYS A 49 0.59 -1.51 10.24
C LYS A 49 -0.05 -0.78 11.42
N LYS A 50 -0.22 0.54 11.31
CA LYS A 50 -0.88 1.34 12.34
C LYS A 50 -2.34 0.91 12.51
N ALA A 51 -3.09 0.78 11.42
CA ALA A 51 -4.48 0.34 11.48
C ALA A 51 -4.61 -1.12 11.96
N ALA A 52 -3.73 -2.00 11.51
CA ALA A 52 -3.71 -3.42 11.91
C ALA A 52 -3.42 -3.59 13.40
N SER A 53 -2.64 -2.71 14.01
CA SER A 53 -2.40 -2.72 15.47
C SER A 53 -3.68 -2.45 16.30
N HIS A 54 -4.70 -1.86 15.68
CA HIS A 54 -6.01 -1.59 16.26
C HIS A 54 -7.09 -2.54 15.72
N GLN A 55 -6.69 -3.59 15.00
CA GLN A 55 -7.59 -4.51 14.32
C GLN A 55 -8.59 -5.14 15.30
N THR A 56 -9.85 -5.13 14.90
CA THR A 56 -10.89 -5.97 15.49
C THR A 56 -11.14 -7.17 14.58
N GLY A 57 -11.67 -8.28 15.11
CA GLY A 57 -11.90 -9.50 14.32
C GLY A 57 -12.84 -9.30 13.10
N VAL A 58 -13.61 -8.21 13.05
CA VAL A 58 -14.53 -7.89 11.94
C VAL A 58 -13.77 -7.47 10.67
N ASP A 59 -12.57 -6.89 10.82
CA ASP A 59 -11.82 -6.29 9.72
C ASP A 59 -10.71 -7.22 9.17
N ALA A 60 -10.66 -8.48 9.63
CA ALA A 60 -9.57 -9.40 9.30
C ALA A 60 -9.39 -9.65 7.80
N ALA A 61 -10.48 -9.84 7.07
CA ALA A 61 -10.44 -10.02 5.62
C ALA A 61 -9.90 -8.79 4.88
N PHE A 62 -10.17 -7.58 5.39
CA PHE A 62 -9.62 -6.35 4.81
C PHE A 62 -8.10 -6.31 5.00
N PHE A 63 -7.61 -6.65 6.19
CA PHE A 63 -6.18 -6.64 6.47
C PHE A 63 -5.41 -7.72 5.72
N GLU A 64 -5.97 -8.92 5.58
CA GLU A 64 -5.38 -10.00 4.78
C GLU A 64 -5.26 -9.61 3.31
N PHE A 65 -6.36 -9.09 2.73
CA PHE A 65 -6.35 -8.63 1.34
C PHE A 65 -5.37 -7.47 1.13
N SER A 66 -5.35 -6.51 2.07
CA SER A 66 -4.46 -5.35 2.01
C SER A 66 -2.98 -5.74 2.06
N GLU A 67 -2.63 -6.76 2.85
CA GLU A 67 -1.27 -7.31 2.92
C GLU A 67 -0.86 -7.90 1.57
N GLU A 68 -1.70 -8.75 0.97
CA GLU A 68 -1.44 -9.34 -0.35
C GLU A 68 -1.22 -8.27 -1.43
N LEU A 69 -2.01 -7.20 -1.41
CA LEU A 69 -1.85 -6.09 -2.36
C LEU A 69 -0.52 -5.35 -2.18
N LEU A 70 -0.10 -5.13 -0.93
CA LEU A 70 1.16 -4.47 -0.60
C LEU A 70 2.38 -5.34 -0.97
N GLU A 71 2.31 -6.65 -0.75
CA GLU A 71 3.36 -7.60 -1.15
C GLU A 71 3.54 -7.64 -2.67
N LYS A 72 2.43 -7.69 -3.43
CA LYS A 72 2.47 -7.64 -4.89
C LYS A 72 3.10 -6.35 -5.41
N ALA A 73 2.71 -5.20 -4.83
CA ALA A 73 3.24 -3.90 -5.21
C ALA A 73 4.75 -3.81 -4.95
N ASP A 74 5.21 -4.33 -3.81
CA ASP A 74 6.64 -4.38 -3.47
C ASP A 74 7.43 -5.29 -4.41
N THR A 75 6.88 -6.47 -4.72
CA THR A 75 7.50 -7.41 -5.65
C THR A 75 7.69 -6.78 -7.03
N GLN A 76 6.66 -6.10 -7.57
CA GLN A 76 6.74 -5.42 -8.87
C GLN A 76 7.82 -4.34 -8.89
N LEU A 77 7.93 -3.53 -7.83
CA LEU A 77 8.99 -2.52 -7.73
C LEU A 77 10.37 -3.16 -7.65
N ASN A 78 10.53 -4.21 -6.86
CA ASN A 78 11.79 -4.93 -6.72
C ASN A 78 12.22 -5.59 -8.02
N GLU A 79 11.28 -6.08 -8.84
CA GLU A 79 11.55 -6.61 -10.17
C GLU A 79 11.95 -5.51 -11.15
N ALA A 80 11.26 -4.37 -11.16
CA ALA A 80 11.56 -3.27 -12.08
C ALA A 80 12.88 -2.54 -11.77
N LYS A 81 13.38 -2.63 -10.53
CA LYS A 81 14.65 -2.02 -10.11
C LYS A 81 15.88 -2.91 -10.26
N LYS A 82 15.70 -4.19 -10.58
CA LYS A 82 16.80 -5.15 -10.83
C LYS A 82 17.46 -4.86 -12.17
#